data_AF-A0A1I7TLN2-F1
#
_entry.id   AF-A0A1I7TLN2-F1
#
_cell.length_a   1.000
_cell.length_b   1.000
_cell.length_c   1.000
_cell.angle_alpha   90.00
_cell.angle_beta   90.00
_cell.angle_gamma   90.00
#
_symmetry.space_group_name_H-M   'P 1'
#
loop_
_entity.id
_entity.type
_entity.pdbx_description
1 polymer ?
#
loop_
_entity_poly.entity_id
_entity_poly.type
_entity_poly.pdbx_seq_one_letter_code
_entity_poly.pdbx_strand_id
1 'polypeptide(L)'
;MNNTQAPLCGSLVTIIMKRNPKRTENEQLIKSLQSNHVFVRITGSSSLLGSSNPLIMYNLAVRTNGLYIFSDEMYEDFTDFDVQYLVYAPSDTNLIRVSNPSVTGKGTLQLSPLSLSNNMQNLIQLVYVEFNVQNHGLSDTFNKAILTIGDTSSQYSIQVQCDKNSMRNQTFEFHGGSLMKGMSYNMSLDFDYTSSEMESLEIRIWILEPINNYWPPYLN
;
A
#
# COMPACT_ATOMS: atom_id res chain seq x y z
N MET A 1 9.78 -22.00 5.58
CA MET A 1 10.95 -21.29 6.12
C MET A 1 11.22 -21.81 7.52
N ASN A 2 12.48 -22.08 7.91
CA ASN A 2 12.83 -22.55 9.26
C ASN A 2 13.97 -21.68 9.80
N ASN A 3 13.65 -20.78 10.73
CA ASN A 3 14.64 -19.94 11.43
C ASN A 3 14.45 -20.12 12.93
N THR A 4 15.50 -20.53 13.62
CA THR A 4 15.51 -20.71 15.08
C THR A 4 16.25 -19.60 15.82
N GLN A 5 16.88 -18.68 15.08
CA GLN A 5 17.66 -17.57 15.66
C GLN A 5 16.80 -16.34 15.97
N ALA A 6 15.74 -16.11 15.18
CA ALA A 6 14.80 -15.02 15.37
C ALA A 6 13.38 -15.41 14.94
N PRO A 7 12.32 -14.84 15.55
CA PRO A 7 10.94 -15.04 15.10
C PRO A 7 10.75 -14.60 13.64
N LEU A 8 10.09 -15.43 12.84
CA LEU A 8 9.72 -15.08 11.47
C LEU A 8 8.42 -14.25 11.41
N CYS A 9 7.52 -14.46 12.38
CA CYS A 9 6.25 -13.76 12.48
C CYS A 9 6.43 -12.24 12.48
N GLY A 10 5.78 -11.53 11.56
CA GLY A 10 5.86 -10.07 11.47
C GLY A 10 7.15 -9.56 10.81
N SER A 11 7.97 -10.43 10.22
CA SER A 11 9.18 -9.98 9.51
C SER A 11 8.84 -9.14 8.29
N LEU A 12 9.66 -8.15 8.01
CA LEU A 12 9.62 -7.34 6.80
C LEU A 12 10.75 -7.74 5.86
N VAL A 13 10.41 -8.05 4.61
CA VAL A 13 11.35 -8.23 3.51
C VAL A 13 11.21 -7.06 2.55
N THR A 14 12.25 -6.24 2.45
CA THR A 14 12.31 -5.13 1.50
C THR A 14 13.16 -5.53 0.29
N ILE A 15 12.63 -5.30 -0.92
CA ILE A 15 13.32 -5.60 -2.17
C ILE A 15 13.41 -4.31 -2.99
N ILE A 16 14.62 -3.97 -3.42
CA ILE A 16 14.88 -2.90 -4.39
C ILE A 16 15.29 -3.58 -5.69
N MET A 17 14.59 -3.31 -6.79
CA MET A 17 14.82 -4.04 -8.03
C MET A 17 14.74 -3.21 -9.30
N LYS A 18 15.69 -3.44 -10.20
CA LYS A 18 15.67 -2.92 -11.58
C LYS A 18 15.35 -4.00 -12.63
N ARG A 19 15.55 -5.28 -12.28
CA ARG A 19 15.36 -6.40 -13.18
C ARG A 19 14.24 -7.31 -12.70
N ASN A 20 13.19 -7.42 -13.48
CA ASN A 20 12.05 -8.26 -13.19
C ASN A 20 12.32 -9.73 -13.55
N PRO A 21 11.98 -10.70 -12.67
CA PRO A 21 12.11 -12.12 -12.97
C PRO A 21 11.36 -12.54 -14.23
N LYS A 22 11.90 -13.56 -14.91
CA LYS A 22 11.24 -14.21 -16.06
C LYS A 22 10.35 -15.39 -15.67
N ARG A 23 10.48 -15.89 -14.44
CA ARG A 23 9.72 -17.03 -13.93
C ARG A 23 8.54 -16.51 -13.13
N THR A 24 7.42 -17.20 -13.25
CA THR A 24 6.17 -16.88 -12.56
C THR A 24 6.26 -17.16 -11.06
N GLU A 25 5.27 -16.64 -10.33
CA GLU A 25 5.12 -16.81 -8.89
C GLU A 25 5.16 -18.27 -8.43
N ASN A 26 5.71 -18.46 -7.23
CA ASN A 26 5.71 -19.74 -6.55
C ASN A 26 4.65 -19.71 -5.43
N GLU A 27 3.51 -20.36 -5.65
CA GLU A 27 2.43 -20.48 -4.65
C GLU A 27 2.91 -21.00 -3.29
N GLN A 28 3.90 -21.90 -3.27
CA GLN A 28 4.45 -22.43 -2.01
C GLN A 28 5.22 -21.33 -1.25
N LEU A 29 5.91 -20.45 -1.96
CA LEU A 29 6.59 -19.30 -1.36
C LEU A 29 5.57 -18.36 -0.71
N ILE A 30 4.51 -17.99 -1.44
CA ILE A 30 3.47 -17.08 -0.94
C ILE A 30 2.79 -17.67 0.31
N LYS A 31 2.39 -18.94 0.27
CA LYS A 31 1.82 -19.62 1.45
C LYS A 31 2.80 -19.67 2.62
N SER A 32 4.09 -19.87 2.37
CA SER A 32 5.10 -19.84 3.44
C SER A 32 5.26 -18.44 4.03
N LEU A 33 5.21 -17.38 3.22
CA LEU A 33 5.29 -15.99 3.70
C LEU A 33 4.04 -15.62 4.51
N GLN A 34 2.86 -15.99 4.00
CA GLN A 34 1.58 -15.76 4.66
C GLN A 34 1.45 -16.48 6.01
N SER A 35 1.82 -17.76 6.07
CA SER A 35 1.81 -18.54 7.33
C SER A 35 2.77 -18.01 8.40
N ASN A 36 3.76 -17.20 7.99
CA ASN A 36 4.70 -16.55 8.90
C ASN A 36 4.46 -15.04 8.99
N HIS A 37 3.32 -14.51 8.53
CA HIS A 37 3.02 -13.09 8.62
C HIS A 37 4.18 -12.20 8.15
N VAL A 38 4.82 -12.58 7.03
CA VAL A 38 5.93 -11.84 6.45
C VAL A 38 5.39 -10.85 5.43
N PHE A 39 5.76 -9.58 5.57
CA PHE A 39 5.49 -8.55 4.57
C PHE A 39 6.58 -8.58 3.50
N VAL A 40 6.20 -8.60 2.22
CA VAL A 40 7.14 -8.33 1.12
C VAL A 40 6.81 -6.98 0.52
N ARG A 41 7.71 -6.01 0.71
CA ARG A 41 7.56 -4.65 0.19
C ARG A 41 8.64 -4.38 -0.85
N ILE A 42 8.25 -3.82 -1.97
CA ILE A 42 9.12 -3.72 -3.15
C ILE A 42 9.12 -2.29 -3.65
N THR A 43 10.28 -1.76 -4.01
CA THR A 43 10.38 -0.66 -4.96
C THR A 43 11.07 -1.18 -6.20
N GLY A 44 10.54 -0.83 -7.36
CA GLY A 44 11.15 -1.20 -8.61
C GLY A 44 11.01 -0.15 -9.68
N SER A 45 12.00 -0.15 -10.57
CA SER A 45 12.07 0.81 -11.67
C SER A 45 10.83 0.71 -12.55
N SER A 46 10.28 1.85 -12.97
CA SER A 46 9.23 1.91 -14.01
C SER A 46 9.75 1.46 -15.38
N SER A 47 11.08 1.49 -15.59
CA SER A 47 11.79 1.01 -16.78
C SER A 47 12.46 -0.35 -16.53
N LEU A 48 11.65 -1.36 -16.18
CA LEU A 48 12.11 -2.70 -15.82
C LEU A 48 13.00 -3.34 -16.90
N LEU A 49 14.15 -3.86 -16.47
CA LEU A 49 14.97 -4.78 -17.26
C LEU A 49 14.43 -6.22 -17.14
N GLY A 50 14.61 -7.03 -18.18
CA GLY A 50 14.21 -8.44 -18.13
C GLY A 50 12.79 -8.68 -18.62
N SER A 51 11.93 -9.24 -17.77
CA SER A 51 10.51 -9.43 -18.12
C SER A 51 9.75 -8.11 -18.10
N SER A 52 8.96 -7.82 -19.12
CA SER A 52 8.10 -6.63 -19.17
C SER A 52 6.79 -6.77 -18.38
N ASN A 53 6.54 -7.93 -17.75
CA ASN A 53 5.31 -8.15 -16.98
C ASN A 53 5.50 -7.75 -15.50
N PRO A 54 5.09 -6.56 -15.06
CA PRO A 54 5.31 -6.09 -13.68
C PRO A 54 4.55 -6.94 -12.64
N LEU A 55 3.54 -7.70 -13.07
CA LEU A 55 2.63 -8.42 -12.17
C LEU A 55 3.32 -9.51 -11.36
N ILE A 56 4.44 -10.08 -11.83
CA ILE A 56 5.10 -11.20 -11.13
C ILE A 56 5.53 -10.80 -9.71
N MET A 57 6.19 -9.65 -9.57
CA MET A 57 6.68 -9.17 -8.28
C MET A 57 5.62 -8.32 -7.57
N TYR A 58 4.78 -7.60 -8.31
CA TYR A 58 3.61 -6.92 -7.75
C TYR A 58 2.72 -7.90 -6.98
N ASN A 59 2.34 -9.03 -7.59
CA ASN A 59 1.49 -10.03 -6.96
C ASN A 59 2.13 -10.64 -5.70
N LEU A 60 3.45 -10.86 -5.70
CA LEU A 60 4.17 -11.31 -4.50
C LEU A 60 4.01 -10.32 -3.34
N ALA A 61 4.13 -9.02 -3.62
CA ALA A 61 3.98 -7.97 -2.61
C ALA A 61 2.53 -7.90 -2.09
N VAL A 62 1.55 -7.76 -2.99
CA VAL A 62 0.16 -7.53 -2.59
C VAL A 62 -0.45 -8.74 -1.86
N ARG A 63 -0.07 -9.97 -2.25
CA ARG A 63 -0.55 -11.21 -1.63
C ARG A 63 0.09 -11.49 -0.28
N THR A 64 1.08 -10.69 0.14
CA THR A 64 1.71 -10.76 1.45
C THR A 64 1.39 -9.54 2.32
N ASN A 65 0.31 -8.81 1.98
CA ASN A 65 -0.11 -7.55 2.60
C ASN A 65 0.93 -6.41 2.50
N GLY A 66 2.02 -6.61 1.73
CA GLY A 66 2.98 -5.57 1.42
C GLY A 66 2.47 -4.63 0.33
N LEU A 67 3.40 -3.98 -0.38
CA LEU A 67 3.07 -3.15 -1.54
C LEU A 67 4.23 -3.07 -2.52
N TYR A 68 3.97 -2.62 -3.75
CA TYR A 68 4.99 -2.42 -4.77
C TYR A 68 4.98 -0.98 -5.29
N ILE A 69 5.99 -0.19 -4.93
CA ILE A 69 6.20 1.15 -5.48
C ILE A 69 6.91 1.05 -6.83
N PHE A 70 6.28 1.58 -7.89
CA PHE A 70 6.98 1.86 -9.14
C PHE A 70 7.45 3.31 -9.17
N SER A 71 8.74 3.51 -9.38
CA SER A 71 9.34 4.84 -9.53
C SER A 71 10.25 4.90 -10.76
N ASP A 72 10.30 6.07 -11.38
CA ASP A 72 11.26 6.38 -12.43
C ASP A 72 12.70 6.43 -11.87
N GLU A 73 13.67 6.16 -12.73
CA GLU A 73 15.09 6.03 -12.36
C GLU A 73 15.82 7.37 -12.26
N MET A 74 15.10 8.47 -12.40
CA MET A 74 15.69 9.79 -12.52
C MET A 74 15.85 10.47 -11.15
N TYR A 75 17.10 10.90 -10.90
CA TYR A 75 17.55 11.87 -9.90
C TYR A 75 17.95 11.38 -8.50
N GLU A 76 17.05 11.03 -7.59
CA GLU A 76 17.38 10.74 -6.17
C GLU A 76 16.28 9.93 -5.45
N ASP A 77 15.09 9.84 -6.05
CA ASP A 77 13.86 9.31 -5.45
C ASP A 77 13.82 7.79 -5.30
N PHE A 78 14.40 7.06 -6.26
CA PHE A 78 14.35 5.59 -6.32
C PHE A 78 15.03 4.90 -5.12
N THR A 79 15.99 5.57 -4.47
CA THR A 79 16.78 4.99 -3.37
C THR A 79 16.69 5.74 -2.06
N ASP A 80 16.35 7.03 -2.04
CA ASP A 80 16.28 7.80 -0.80
C ASP A 80 14.86 7.77 -0.21
N PHE A 81 13.89 8.35 -0.92
CA PHE A 81 12.50 8.45 -0.44
C PHE A 81 11.75 7.12 -0.47
N ASP A 82 11.75 6.39 -1.60
CA ASP A 82 10.98 5.15 -1.73
C ASP A 82 11.39 4.10 -0.70
N VAL A 83 12.70 3.89 -0.56
CA VAL A 83 13.26 2.89 0.35
C VAL A 83 12.94 3.24 1.80
N GLN A 84 12.96 4.53 2.15
CA GLN A 84 12.54 4.99 3.46
C GLN A 84 11.07 4.62 3.71
N TYR A 85 10.16 4.86 2.77
CA TYR A 85 8.75 4.52 2.93
C TYR A 85 8.47 3.01 3.00
N LEU A 86 9.25 2.18 2.28
CA LEU A 86 9.13 0.71 2.39
C LEU A 86 9.42 0.20 3.80
N VAL A 87 10.20 0.91 4.60
CA VAL A 87 10.64 0.45 5.93
C VAL A 87 9.96 1.23 7.06
N TYR A 88 9.65 2.51 6.87
CA TYR A 88 9.23 3.40 7.96
C TYR A 88 7.89 3.01 8.58
N ALA A 89 6.83 2.90 7.80
CA ALA A 89 5.53 2.50 8.34
C ALA A 89 5.57 1.14 9.07
N PRO A 90 6.02 0.03 8.47
CA PRO A 90 5.97 -1.30 9.08
C PRO A 90 6.92 -1.50 10.27
N SER A 91 7.91 -0.62 10.48
CA SER A 91 8.87 -0.78 11.58
C SER A 91 8.30 -0.28 12.91
N ASP A 92 7.54 0.82 12.91
CA ASP A 92 7.06 1.49 14.12
C ASP A 92 5.54 1.56 14.23
N THR A 93 4.79 0.92 13.32
CA THR A 93 3.32 0.96 13.28
C THR A 93 2.69 -0.41 13.05
N ASN A 94 1.38 -0.48 13.24
CA ASN A 94 0.58 -1.71 13.13
C ASN A 94 -0.43 -1.58 11.99
N LEU A 95 -0.39 -2.52 11.05
CA LEU A 95 -1.29 -2.53 9.89
C LEU A 95 -2.70 -2.91 10.33
N ILE A 96 -3.67 -2.00 10.12
CA ILE A 96 -5.08 -2.26 10.43
C ILE A 96 -5.92 -2.59 9.22
N ARG A 97 -5.56 -2.05 8.05
CA ARG A 97 -6.35 -2.20 6.83
C ARG A 97 -5.45 -2.44 5.63
N VAL A 98 -5.85 -3.44 4.85
CA VAL A 98 -5.35 -3.74 3.51
C VAL A 98 -6.53 -3.65 2.56
N SER A 99 -6.40 -2.90 1.47
CA SER A 99 -7.39 -2.87 0.39
C SER A 99 -6.68 -2.78 -0.95
N ASN A 100 -7.05 -3.63 -1.90
CA ASN A 100 -6.49 -3.64 -3.25
C ASN A 100 -7.60 -3.50 -4.30
N PRO A 101 -8.28 -2.34 -4.40
CA PRO A 101 -9.40 -2.20 -5.31
C PRO A 101 -8.93 -2.18 -6.77
N SER A 102 -9.71 -2.81 -7.64
CA SER A 102 -9.55 -2.68 -9.09
C SER A 102 -10.56 -1.68 -9.65
N VAL A 103 -10.10 -0.75 -10.48
CA VAL A 103 -10.91 0.33 -11.06
C VAL A 103 -10.63 0.49 -12.56
N THR A 104 -11.46 1.23 -13.27
CA THR A 104 -11.28 1.51 -14.72
C THR A 104 -11.91 2.85 -15.09
N GLY A 105 -11.26 3.63 -15.93
CA GLY A 105 -11.76 4.92 -16.38
C GLY A 105 -11.90 5.93 -15.24
N LYS A 106 -13.08 6.56 -15.14
CA LYS A 106 -13.37 7.59 -14.15
C LYS A 106 -14.58 7.22 -13.30
N GLY A 107 -14.47 7.40 -11.99
CA GLY A 107 -15.59 7.15 -11.10
C GLY A 107 -15.25 7.30 -9.63
N THR A 108 -16.19 6.82 -8.82
CA THR A 108 -16.08 6.78 -7.35
C THR A 108 -16.40 5.37 -6.89
N LEU A 109 -15.52 4.79 -6.08
CA LEU A 109 -15.70 3.49 -5.44
C LEU A 109 -15.92 3.70 -3.93
N GLN A 110 -16.99 3.13 -3.40
CA GLN A 110 -17.20 3.05 -1.95
C GLN A 110 -16.45 1.83 -1.40
N LEU A 111 -15.56 2.06 -0.45
CA LEU A 111 -14.79 1.02 0.22
C LEU A 111 -15.45 0.66 1.56
N SER A 112 -15.19 -0.54 2.08
CA SER A 112 -15.70 -0.95 3.39
C SER A 112 -15.22 0.02 4.48
N PRO A 113 -16.11 0.50 5.36
CA PRO A 113 -15.76 1.49 6.40
C PRO A 113 -14.58 1.07 7.27
N LEU A 114 -13.80 2.06 7.71
CA LEU A 114 -12.73 1.88 8.67
C LEU A 114 -13.27 2.04 10.10
N SER A 115 -13.31 0.94 10.86
CA SER A 115 -13.70 0.97 12.27
C SER A 115 -12.49 1.01 13.18
N LEU A 116 -12.45 1.97 14.10
CA LEU A 116 -11.39 2.09 15.10
C LEU A 116 -11.88 1.66 16.48
N SER A 117 -11.19 0.71 17.10
CA SER A 117 -11.55 0.19 18.41
C SER A 117 -11.33 1.23 19.53
N ASN A 118 -12.20 1.22 20.55
CA ASN A 118 -12.16 2.16 21.66
C ASN A 118 -11.35 1.62 22.86
N ASN A 119 -10.09 1.22 22.65
CA ASN A 119 -9.39 0.38 23.60
C ASN A 119 -8.64 1.13 24.73
N MET A 120 -8.54 2.48 24.75
CA MET A 120 -7.59 3.22 25.60
C MET A 120 -7.97 4.68 25.92
N GLN A 121 -7.22 5.32 26.84
CA GLN A 121 -7.43 6.66 27.43
C GLN A 121 -7.45 7.87 26.47
N ASN A 122 -6.78 7.79 25.31
CA ASN A 122 -6.77 8.86 24.30
C ASN A 122 -7.89 8.67 23.27
N LEU A 123 -8.69 9.72 23.05
CA LEU A 123 -9.80 9.71 22.07
C LEU A 123 -9.35 9.84 20.61
N ILE A 124 -8.11 10.26 20.37
CA ILE A 124 -7.55 10.49 19.03
C ILE A 124 -6.58 9.35 18.67
N GLN A 125 -6.69 8.86 17.45
CA GLN A 125 -5.82 7.87 16.82
C GLN A 125 -5.02 8.54 15.70
N LEU A 126 -3.69 8.47 15.80
CA LEU A 126 -2.82 8.80 14.67
C LEU A 126 -2.88 7.65 13.65
N VAL A 127 -3.06 8.02 12.39
CA VAL A 127 -3.25 7.10 11.26
C VAL A 127 -2.30 7.48 10.15
N TYR A 128 -1.64 6.49 9.57
CA TYR A 128 -0.81 6.65 8.39
C TYR A 128 -1.40 5.87 7.23
N VAL A 129 -1.52 6.52 6.08
CA VAL A 129 -2.11 5.95 4.87
C VAL A 129 -1.03 5.90 3.80
N GLU A 130 -0.82 4.71 3.29
CA GLU A 130 0.01 4.40 2.13
C GLU A 130 -0.93 4.12 0.97
N PHE A 131 -0.75 4.86 -0.12
CA PHE A 131 -1.64 4.79 -1.26
C PHE A 131 -0.85 4.65 -2.57
N ASN A 132 -1.07 3.54 -3.27
CA ASN A 132 -0.53 3.27 -4.58
C ASN A 132 -1.61 3.32 -5.65
N VAL A 133 -1.37 4.05 -6.73
CA VAL A 133 -2.37 4.35 -7.74
C VAL A 133 -2.36 3.42 -8.96
N GLN A 134 -1.32 2.61 -9.18
CA GLN A 134 -1.25 1.67 -10.32
C GLN A 134 -0.41 0.43 -9.99
N ASN A 135 -0.64 -0.67 -10.71
CA ASN A 135 0.11 -1.93 -10.59
C ASN A 135 1.28 -2.05 -11.59
N HIS A 136 1.67 -0.92 -12.18
CA HIS A 136 2.79 -0.75 -13.09
C HIS A 136 3.32 0.67 -12.97
N GLY A 137 4.40 1.01 -13.67
CA GLY A 137 4.93 2.37 -13.70
C GLY A 137 3.88 3.42 -14.07
N LEU A 138 3.97 4.61 -13.46
CA LEU A 138 2.98 5.66 -13.66
C LEU A 138 2.82 5.97 -15.15
N SER A 139 1.60 5.83 -15.64
CA SER A 139 1.28 5.98 -17.06
C SER A 139 0.71 7.35 -17.38
N ASP A 140 0.74 7.73 -18.65
CA ASP A 140 0.14 8.99 -19.10
C ASP A 140 -1.39 9.03 -18.97
N THR A 141 -2.01 7.88 -18.73
CA THR A 141 -3.46 7.74 -18.61
C THR A 141 -3.97 8.11 -17.21
N PHE A 142 -3.10 8.07 -16.19
CA PHE A 142 -3.45 8.51 -14.84
C PHE A 142 -3.56 10.03 -14.78
N ASN A 143 -4.72 10.54 -14.37
CA ASN A 143 -4.91 11.96 -14.06
C ASN A 143 -4.82 12.21 -12.55
N LYS A 144 -5.66 11.50 -11.78
CA LYS A 144 -5.73 11.63 -10.33
C LYS A 144 -6.43 10.46 -9.64
N ALA A 145 -6.12 10.28 -8.36
CA ALA A 145 -6.88 9.46 -7.44
C ALA A 145 -6.94 10.15 -6.06
N ILE A 146 -8.10 10.09 -5.41
CA ILE A 146 -8.33 10.72 -4.11
C ILE A 146 -8.98 9.69 -3.18
N LEU A 147 -8.26 9.31 -2.14
CA LEU A 147 -8.81 8.50 -1.06
C LEU A 147 -9.32 9.43 0.04
N THR A 148 -10.60 9.30 0.40
CA THR A 148 -11.22 10.02 1.50
C THR A 148 -11.65 9.04 2.59
N ILE A 149 -11.31 9.34 3.85
CA ILE A 149 -11.70 8.59 5.05
C ILE A 149 -12.39 9.57 5.99
N GLY A 150 -13.70 9.36 6.20
CA GLY A 150 -14.55 10.25 6.99
C GLY A 150 -15.14 11.41 6.21
N ASP A 151 -15.69 12.38 6.94
CA ASP A 151 -16.30 13.59 6.42
C ASP A 151 -15.26 14.72 6.38
N THR A 152 -14.95 15.24 5.19
CA THR A 152 -13.93 16.29 4.98
C THR A 152 -14.29 17.63 5.62
N SER A 153 -15.54 17.83 6.04
CA SER A 153 -15.92 18.98 6.87
C SER A 153 -15.52 18.84 8.34
N SER A 154 -15.15 17.62 8.77
CA SER A 154 -14.65 17.32 10.11
C SER A 154 -13.13 17.42 10.17
N GLN A 155 -12.62 17.92 11.31
CA GLN A 155 -11.19 17.90 11.64
C GLN A 155 -10.62 16.48 11.81
N TYR A 156 -11.48 15.46 11.93
CA TYR A 156 -11.10 14.06 12.07
C TYR A 156 -11.45 13.27 10.81
N SER A 157 -10.85 13.69 9.71
CA SER A 157 -10.92 13.05 8.40
C SER A 157 -9.54 13.01 7.77
N ILE A 158 -9.37 12.12 6.80
CA ILE A 158 -8.12 11.99 6.05
C ILE A 158 -8.48 12.05 4.58
N GLN A 159 -7.75 12.86 3.83
CA GLN A 159 -7.83 12.89 2.38
C GLN A 159 -6.42 12.78 1.81
N VAL A 160 -6.18 11.74 1.03
CA VAL A 160 -4.92 11.54 0.29
C VAL A 160 -5.20 11.88 -1.16
N GLN A 161 -4.55 12.93 -1.66
CA GLN A 161 -4.73 13.40 -3.03
C GLN A 161 -3.48 13.05 -3.83
N CYS A 162 -3.67 12.29 -4.90
CA CYS A 162 -2.61 11.92 -5.83
C CYS A 162 -3.00 12.48 -7.20
N ASP A 163 -2.14 13.29 -7.81
CA ASP A 163 -2.30 13.75 -9.17
C ASP A 163 -1.01 13.56 -9.96
N LYS A 164 -1.12 13.45 -11.28
CA LYS A 164 0.03 13.16 -12.14
C LYS A 164 1.24 14.06 -11.89
N ASN A 165 1.03 15.34 -11.55
CA ASN A 165 2.12 16.29 -11.35
C ASN A 165 2.76 16.17 -9.97
N SER A 166 1.96 15.94 -8.92
CA SER A 166 2.49 15.75 -7.55
C SER A 166 3.29 14.46 -7.41
N MET A 167 2.90 13.42 -8.13
CA MET A 167 3.50 12.08 -8.03
C MET A 167 4.89 11.97 -8.67
N ARG A 168 5.35 12.96 -9.47
CA ARG A 168 6.71 12.99 -10.04
C ARG A 168 7.18 11.67 -10.69
N ASN A 169 6.33 11.04 -11.51
CA ASN A 169 6.56 9.72 -12.14
C ASN A 169 6.67 8.52 -11.17
N GLN A 170 6.26 8.69 -9.92
CA GLN A 170 6.06 7.61 -8.96
C GLN A 170 4.59 7.20 -8.91
N THR A 171 4.32 6.08 -8.25
CA THR A 171 2.96 5.54 -8.10
C THR A 171 2.44 5.61 -6.68
N PHE A 172 3.25 6.10 -5.74
CA PHE A 172 2.98 6.05 -4.31
C PHE A 172 2.86 7.43 -3.67
N GLU A 173 1.94 7.55 -2.71
CA GLU A 173 1.78 8.70 -1.82
C GLU A 173 1.64 8.22 -0.37
N PHE A 174 2.21 8.98 0.57
CA PHE A 174 2.09 8.74 2.01
C PHE A 174 1.44 9.93 2.72
N HIS A 175 0.45 9.67 3.58
CA HIS A 175 -0.23 10.72 4.31
C HIS A 175 -0.48 10.35 5.78
N GLY A 176 -0.16 11.26 6.69
CA GLY A 176 -0.47 11.14 8.12
C GLY A 176 -1.70 11.96 8.50
N GLY A 177 -2.55 11.44 9.38
CA GLY A 177 -3.74 12.12 9.84
C GLY A 177 -4.22 11.65 11.20
N SER A 178 -5.36 12.19 11.64
CA SER A 178 -5.96 11.88 12.94
C SER A 178 -7.43 11.52 12.78
N LEU A 179 -7.83 10.40 13.38
CA LEU A 179 -9.22 9.97 13.47
C LEU A 179 -9.59 9.84 14.96
N MET A 180 -10.88 9.87 15.27
CA MET A 180 -11.38 9.56 16.61
C MET A 180 -11.56 8.05 16.79
N LYS A 181 -11.20 7.55 17.97
CA LYS A 181 -11.45 6.15 18.33
C LYS A 181 -12.91 5.90 18.65
N GLY A 182 -13.33 4.64 18.55
CA GLY A 182 -14.71 4.23 18.76
C GLY A 182 -15.67 4.64 17.65
N MET A 183 -15.15 5.24 16.58
CA MET A 183 -15.92 5.68 15.42
C MET A 183 -15.73 4.73 14.24
N SER A 184 -16.69 4.76 13.33
CA SER A 184 -16.60 4.13 12.02
C SER A 184 -16.59 5.21 10.95
N TYR A 185 -15.62 5.15 10.05
CA TYR A 185 -15.40 6.13 9.00
C TYR A 185 -15.74 5.53 7.65
N ASN A 186 -16.65 6.18 6.93
CA ASN A 186 -16.87 5.85 5.52
C ASN A 186 -15.58 6.11 4.73
N MET A 187 -15.32 5.26 3.74
CA MET A 187 -14.16 5.41 2.86
C MET A 187 -14.63 5.45 1.41
N SER A 188 -14.14 6.43 0.66
CA SER A 188 -14.39 6.53 -0.78
C SER A 188 -13.09 6.76 -1.53
N LEU A 189 -13.03 6.19 -2.73
CA LEU A 189 -11.94 6.36 -3.67
C LEU A 189 -12.50 7.00 -4.94
N ASP A 190 -12.15 8.25 -5.19
CA ASP A 190 -12.38 8.90 -6.47
C ASP A 190 -11.18 8.66 -7.37
N PHE A 191 -11.40 8.29 -8.62
CA PHE A 191 -10.34 7.97 -9.56
C PHE A 191 -10.65 8.49 -10.97
N ASP A 192 -9.61 8.88 -11.69
CA ASP A 192 -9.71 9.43 -13.04
C ASP A 192 -8.51 8.94 -13.88
N TYR A 193 -8.77 7.92 -14.69
CA TYR A 193 -7.90 7.43 -15.74
C TYR A 193 -8.56 7.71 -17.10
N THR A 194 -7.76 8.13 -18.07
CA THR A 194 -8.24 8.31 -19.46
C THR A 194 -8.41 6.99 -20.20
N SER A 195 -7.76 5.93 -19.71
CA SER A 195 -7.84 4.57 -20.24
C SER A 195 -9.04 3.82 -19.69
N SER A 196 -9.51 2.83 -20.44
CA SER A 196 -10.46 1.80 -19.97
C SER A 196 -9.77 0.52 -19.51
N GLU A 197 -8.45 0.53 -19.37
CA GLU A 197 -7.70 -0.58 -18.79
C GLU A 197 -7.97 -0.67 -17.28
N MET A 198 -7.86 -1.88 -16.75
CA MET A 198 -8.09 -2.13 -15.33
C MET A 198 -6.84 -1.82 -14.53
N GLU A 199 -6.99 -0.92 -13.56
CA GLU A 199 -5.94 -0.47 -12.67
C GLU A 199 -6.13 -1.13 -11.31
N SER A 200 -5.07 -1.68 -10.73
CA SER A 200 -5.11 -2.24 -9.38
C SER A 200 -4.36 -1.32 -8.42
N LEU A 201 -5.10 -0.71 -7.50
CA LEU A 201 -4.56 0.22 -6.51
C LEU A 201 -4.25 -0.52 -5.21
N GLU A 202 -3.44 0.07 -4.35
CA GLU A 202 -3.09 -0.50 -3.05
C GLU A 202 -3.26 0.54 -1.95
N ILE A 203 -3.99 0.19 -0.90
CA ILE A 203 -4.21 1.03 0.28
C ILE A 203 -3.75 0.24 1.50
N ARG A 204 -2.81 0.79 2.27
CA ARG A 204 -2.41 0.27 3.58
C ARG A 204 -2.64 1.35 4.62
N ILE A 205 -3.36 1.02 5.69
CA ILE A 205 -3.63 1.94 6.79
C ILE A 205 -3.00 1.40 8.05
N TRP A 206 -2.20 2.23 8.68
CA TRP A 206 -1.39 1.90 9.84
C TRP A 206 -1.73 2.79 11.03
N ILE A 207 -1.49 2.28 12.23
CA ILE A 207 -1.61 3.04 13.49
C ILE A 207 -0.42 2.79 14.40
N LEU A 208 -0.07 3.76 15.25
CA LEU A 208 1.02 3.58 16.23
C LEU A 208 0.66 2.62 17.36
N GLU A 209 -0.63 2.45 17.66
CA GLU A 209 -1.03 1.69 18.83
C GLU A 209 -0.82 0.19 18.62
N PRO A 210 -0.24 -0.51 19.60
CA PRO A 210 -0.02 -1.94 19.50
C PRO A 210 -1.36 -2.67 19.39
N ILE A 211 -1.43 -3.60 18.46
CA ILE A 211 -2.62 -4.43 18.26
C ILE A 211 -2.28 -5.85 18.62
N ASN A 212 -2.84 -6.32 19.72
CA ASN A 212 -2.59 -7.68 20.20
C ASN A 212 -3.34 -8.68 19.32
N ASN A 213 -2.62 -9.69 18.82
CA ASN A 213 -3.17 -10.85 18.12
C ASN A 213 -4.05 -10.52 16.91
N TYR A 214 -3.74 -9.43 16.20
CA TYR A 214 -4.42 -9.07 14.96
C TYR A 214 -3.42 -9.10 13.80
N TRP A 215 -3.85 -9.75 12.72
CA TRP A 215 -3.19 -9.67 11.43
C TRP A 215 -4.27 -9.48 10.35
N PRO A 216 -4.16 -8.45 9.48
CA PRO A 216 -5.14 -8.26 8.42
C PRO A 216 -5.25 -9.50 7.53
N PRO A 217 -6.47 -9.87 7.09
CA PRO A 217 -6.64 -11.02 6.21
C PRO A 217 -5.90 -10.79 4.88
N TYR A 218 -5.35 -11.86 4.32
CA TYR A 218 -4.80 -11.84 2.97
C TYR A 218 -5.96 -11.76 1.97
N LEU A 219 -5.87 -10.81 1.04
CA LEU A 219 -6.80 -10.70 -0.07
C LEU A 219 -6.43 -11.73 -1.14
N ASN A 220 -7.41 -12.50 -1.61
CA ASN A 220 -7.26 -13.45 -2.71
C ASN A 220 -7.53 -12.76 -4.04
#